data_AF-A0A8T4KEF0-F1
#
_entry.id   AF-A0A8T4KEF0-F1
#
_cell.length_a   1.000
_cell.length_b   1.000
_cell.length_c   1.000
_cell.angle_alpha   90.00
_cell.angle_beta   90.00
_cell.angle_gamma   90.00
#
_symmetry.space_group_name_H-M   'P 1'
#
loop_
_entity.id
_entity.type
_entity.pdbx_description
1 polymer ?
#
loop_
_entity_poly.entity_id
_entity_poly.type
_entity_poly.pdbx_seq_one_letter_code
_entity_poly.pdbx_strand_id
1 'polypeptide(L)' 'MERNFGKKRFGNYPREEHEVTCSDCGEKAKVPFKPSPGRKVYCRACWEKHRDAGDL' A
#
# COMPACT_ATOMS: atom_id res chain seq x y z
N MET A 1 -32.20 22.19 15.19
CA MET A 1 -31.31 21.03 15.43
C MET A 1 -31.98 19.88 14.70
N GLU A 2 -31.43 19.25 13.65
CA GLU A 2 -30.41 18.19 13.74
C GLU A 2 -29.63 18.07 12.42
N ARG A 3 -28.32 18.35 12.44
CA ARG A 3 -27.43 18.15 11.30
C ARG A 3 -27.08 16.67 11.20
N ASN A 4 -27.76 15.95 10.32
CA ASN A 4 -27.45 14.55 10.01
C ASN A 4 -26.18 14.45 9.16
N PHE A 5 -25.03 14.56 9.83
CA PHE A 5 -23.74 14.14 9.28
C PHE A 5 -23.75 12.62 9.11
N GLY A 6 -24.32 12.15 7.99
CA GLY A 6 -24.31 10.75 7.57
C GLY A 6 -22.88 10.27 7.36
N LYS A 7 -22.25 9.82 8.46
CA LYS A 7 -21.01 9.06 8.51
C LYS A 7 -21.18 7.77 7.70
N LYS A 8 -21.02 7.84 6.38
CA LYS A 8 -20.95 6.67 5.51
C LYS A 8 -19.65 5.94 5.82
N ARG A 9 -19.80 4.86 6.58
CA ARG A 9 -18.77 3.91 6.99
C ARG A 9 -18.16 3.31 5.72
N PHE A 10 -16.99 3.78 5.33
CA PHE A 10 -16.22 3.22 4.22
C PHE A 10 -16.00 1.73 4.49
N GLY A 11 -16.49 0.93 3.55
CA GLY A 11 -16.63 -0.51 3.66
C GLY A 11 -15.34 -1.20 4.08
N ASN A 12 -15.50 -2.12 5.01
CA ASN A 12 -14.53 -3.09 5.48
C ASN A 12 -14.21 -4.08 4.36
N TYR A 13 -13.51 -3.64 3.31
CA TYR A 13 -12.94 -4.57 2.32
C TYR A 13 -11.78 -5.30 3.01
N PRO A 14 -11.80 -6.64 3.08
CA PRO A 14 -10.65 -7.39 3.59
C PRO A 14 -9.47 -7.06 2.68
N ARG A 15 -8.51 -6.26 3.15
CA ARG A 15 -7.27 -6.05 2.40
C ARG A 15 -6.54 -7.38 2.44
N GLU A 16 -6.53 -8.07 1.31
CA GLU A 16 -5.64 -9.21 1.12
C GLU A 16 -4.21 -8.68 1.13
N GLU A 17 -3.55 -8.83 2.28
CA GLU A 17 -2.15 -8.49 2.45
C GLU A 17 -1.31 -9.61 1.86
N HIS A 18 -0.50 -9.30 0.85
CA HIS A 18 0.45 -10.22 0.26
C HIS A 18 1.83 -9.99 0.88
N GLU A 19 2.46 -11.07 1.35
CA GLU A 19 3.86 -11.05 1.78
C GLU A 19 4.78 -11.00 0.57
N VAL A 20 5.65 -10.00 0.53
CA VAL A 20 6.57 -9.73 -0.59
C VAL A 20 7.94 -9.34 -0.06
N THR A 21 8.97 -9.60 -0.84
CA THR A 21 10.34 -9.13 -0.53
C THR A 21 10.60 -7.81 -1.25
N CYS A 22 11.05 -6.80 -0.53
CA CYS A 22 11.41 -5.52 -1.12
C CYS A 22 12.59 -5.68 -2.08
N SER A 23 12.45 -5.19 -3.31
CA SER A 23 13.51 -5.24 -4.32
C SER A 23 14.66 -4.26 -4.08
N ASP A 24 14.52 -3.33 -3.12
CA ASP A 24 15.51 -2.30 -2.79
C ASP A 24 16.30 -2.65 -1.53
N CYS A 25 15.60 -2.90 -0.41
CA CYS A 25 16.24 -3.25 0.87
C CYS A 25 16.28 -4.76 1.18
N GLY A 26 15.53 -5.59 0.46
CA GLY A 26 15.47 -7.05 0.70
C GLY A 26 14.59 -7.48 1.89
N GLU A 27 13.90 -6.55 2.54
CA GLU A 27 13.08 -6.85 3.72
C GLU A 27 11.69 -7.37 3.36
N LYS A 28 11.09 -8.18 4.25
CA LYS A 28 9.72 -8.70 4.06
C LYS A 28 8.70 -7.61 4.37
N ALA A 29 7.81 -7.33 3.43
CA ALA A 29 6.73 -6.37 3.57
C ALA A 29 5.37 -7.00 3.30
N LYS A 30 4.33 -6.43 3.90
CA LYS A 30 2.94 -6.77 3.60
C LYS A 30 2.36 -5.67 2.73
N VAL A 31 1.93 -6.03 1.53
CA VAL A 31 1.38 -5.08 0.56
C VAL A 31 -0.08 -5.42 0.23
N PRO A 32 -0.97 -4.43 0.05
CA PRO A 32 -2.38 -4.65 -0.25
C PRO A 32 -2.63 -4.94 -1.74
N PHE A 33 -1.59 -5.23 -2.51
CA PHE A 33 -1.65 -5.48 -3.94
C PHE A 33 -0.93 -6.77 -4.29
N LYS A 34 -1.42 -7.47 -5.32
CA LYS A 34 -0.79 -8.69 -5.80
C LYS A 34 0.54 -8.36 -6.47
N PRO A 35 1.69 -8.93 -6.03
CA PRO A 35 2.96 -8.74 -6.70
C PRO A 35 2.87 -9.27 -8.13
N SER A 36 3.26 -8.47 -9.11
CA SER A 36 3.29 -8.87 -10.52
C SER A 36 4.71 -9.26 -10.92
N PRO A 37 4.93 -10.42 -11.57
CA PRO A 37 6.25 -10.81 -12.07
C PRO A 37 6.64 -9.84 -13.20
N GLY A 38 7.61 -8.97 -12.92
CA GLY A 38 8.07 -7.93 -13.85
C GLY A 38 8.00 -6.49 -13.30
N ARG A 39 7.35 -6.27 -12.15
CA ARG A 39 7.41 -4.97 -11.44
C ARG A 39 8.19 -5.12 -10.13
N LYS A 40 9.10 -4.18 -9.86
CA LYS A 40 9.80 -4.09 -8.57
C LYS A 40 8.78 -3.81 -7.47
N VAL A 41 8.90 -4.52 -6.36
CA VAL A 41 8.02 -4.37 -5.21
C VAL A 41 8.81 -3.68 -4.12
N TYR A 42 8.24 -2.60 -3.57
CA TYR A 42 8.90 -1.81 -2.54
C TYR A 42 8.12 -1.88 -1.23
N CYS A 43 8.84 -1.95 -0.11
CA CYS A 43 8.24 -1.74 1.19
C CYS A 43 7.77 -0.28 1.31
N ARG A 44 6.93 0.00 2.30
CA ARG A 44 6.40 1.36 2.51
C ARG A 44 7.52 2.42 2.60
N ALA A 45 8.60 2.11 3.31
CA ALA A 45 9.73 3.02 3.48
C ALA A 45 10.45 3.32 2.14
N CYS A 46 10.77 2.30 1.35
CA CYS A 46 11.40 2.50 0.03
C CYS A 46 10.43 3.17 -0.94
N TRP A 47 9.14 2.82 -0.92
CA TRP A 47 8.11 3.47 -1.74
C TRP A 47 8.02 4.97 -1.47
N GLU A 48 8.01 5.39 -0.19
CA GLU A 48 7.99 6.81 0.18
C GLU A 48 9.25 7.54 -0.30
N LYS A 49 10.43 6.90 -0.25
CA LYS A 49 11.69 7.45 -0.80
C LYS A 49 11.62 7.61 -2.32
N HIS A 50 11.17 6.61 -3.07
CA HIS A 50 11.05 6.69 -4.53
C HIS A 50 9.98 7.69 -4.97
N ARG A 51 8.88 7.80 -4.21
CA ARG A 51 7.81 8.78 -4.49
C ARG A 51 8.28 10.22 -4.35
N ASP A 52 9.10 10.51 -3.34
CA ASP A 52 9.69 11.83 -3.14
C ASP A 52 10.77 12.14 -4.21
N ALA A 53 11.50 11.12 -4.64
CA ALA A 53 12.56 11.25 -5.64
C ALA A 53 12.07 11.44 -7.10
N GLY A 54 10.77 11.25 -7.39
CA GLY A 54 10.20 11.47 -8.73
C GLY A 54 10.53 10.39 -9.77
N ASP A 55 11.00 9.21 -9.35
CA ASP A 55 11.45 8.10 -10.19
C ASP A 55 10.40 6.95 -10.24
N LEU A 56 9.13 7.28 -10.52
CA LEU A 56 8.01 6.33 -10.59
C LEU A 56 7.30 6.33 -11.95
#